data_AF-A0A7S3NJN1-F1
#
_entry.id   AF-A0A7S3NJN1-F1
#
_cell.length_a   1.000
_cell.length_b   1.000
_cell.length_c   1.000
_cell.angle_alpha   90.00
_cell.angle_beta   90.00
_cell.angle_gamma   90.00
#
_symmetry.space_group_name_H-M   'P 1'
#
loop_
_entity.id
_entity.type
_entity.pdbx_description
1 polymer ?
#
loop_
_entity_poly.entity_id
_entity_poly.type
_entity_poly.pdbx_seq_one_letter_code
_entity_poly.pdbx_strand_id
1 'polypeptide(L)'
;MDLLLFLLRLMVSGTVLSTDLMDGMVVSTLLTDATFTVDLSNGVSFVFDTGSASPVSVDNITSNGVVHIIDTVLIPPADAPTSSPTATPSFNGTIVDLALATDDLSTLVTAVGTAGLGGLDSLSGDGPFTLFAPTNAA
;
A
#
# COMPACT_ATOMS: atom_id res chain seq x y z
N MET A 1 -2.49 -14.97 12.15
CA MET A 1 -2.71 -14.30 10.84
C MET A 1 -1.62 -13.25 10.75
N ASP A 2 -0.56 -13.53 10.00
CA ASP A 2 0.66 -12.71 10.01
C ASP A 2 0.46 -11.43 9.20
N LEU A 3 0.39 -10.31 9.90
CA LEU A 3 0.23 -8.97 9.34
C LEU A 3 1.44 -8.54 8.49
N LEU A 4 2.64 -9.08 8.80
CA LEU A 4 3.84 -8.90 8.00
C LEU A 4 3.66 -9.46 6.57
N LEU A 5 3.07 -10.65 6.46
CA LEU A 5 2.81 -11.28 5.17
C LEU A 5 1.88 -10.43 4.31
N PHE A 6 0.89 -9.81 4.96
CA PHE A 6 -0.05 -8.88 4.32
C PHE A 6 0.64 -7.61 3.79
N LEU A 7 1.50 -6.97 4.58
CA LEU A 7 2.24 -5.78 4.14
C LEU A 7 3.16 -6.10 2.95
N LEU A 8 3.85 -7.23 2.98
CA LEU A 8 4.73 -7.65 1.89
C LEU A 8 3.96 -7.92 0.59
N ARG A 9 2.68 -8.32 0.69
CA ARG A 9 1.78 -8.49 -0.46
C ARG A 9 1.33 -7.16 -1.06
N LEU A 10 1.20 -6.11 -0.25
CA LEU A 10 0.84 -4.77 -0.72
C LEU A 10 2.05 -3.97 -1.21
N MET A 11 3.25 -4.51 -1.06
CA MET A 11 4.48 -3.82 -1.40
C MET A 11 5.10 -4.47 -2.62
N VAL A 12 5.57 -3.64 -3.56
CA VAL A 12 6.24 -4.08 -4.78
C VAL A 12 7.66 -3.55 -4.82
N SER A 13 8.57 -4.44 -5.21
CA SER A 13 9.96 -4.10 -5.48
C SER A 13 10.03 -3.39 -6.83
N GLY A 14 10.30 -2.08 -6.82
CA GLY A 14 10.40 -1.23 -8.01
C GLY A 14 9.41 -0.06 -7.99
N THR A 15 9.63 0.89 -8.89
CA THR A 15 8.67 1.96 -9.19
C THR A 15 7.61 1.45 -10.16
N VAL A 16 6.41 1.19 -9.68
CA VAL A 16 5.25 0.96 -10.53
C VAL A 16 4.50 2.28 -10.58
N LEU A 17 4.64 3.00 -11.68
CA LEU A 17 3.90 4.24 -11.94
C LEU A 17 2.63 3.91 -12.70
N SER A 18 1.62 4.77 -12.61
CA SER A 18 0.39 4.62 -13.41
C SER A 18 0.66 4.55 -14.92
N THR A 19 1.77 5.16 -15.36
CA THR A 19 2.23 5.13 -16.76
C THR A 19 2.87 3.82 -17.19
N ASP A 20 3.32 2.99 -16.25
CA ASP A 20 3.94 1.70 -16.49
C ASP A 20 2.91 0.55 -16.47
N LEU A 21 1.75 0.77 -15.83
CA LEU A 21 0.66 -0.18 -15.74
C LEU A 21 0.09 -0.55 -17.12
N MET A 22 0.01 -1.86 -17.40
CA MET A 22 -0.64 -2.41 -18.61
C MET A 22 -1.78 -3.35 -18.24
N ASP A 23 -2.78 -3.46 -19.12
CA ASP A 23 -3.91 -4.36 -18.94
C ASP A 23 -3.44 -5.81 -18.95
N GLY A 24 -3.86 -6.59 -17.94
CA GLY A 24 -3.41 -7.95 -17.71
C GLY A 24 -1.97 -8.07 -17.22
N MET A 25 -1.31 -6.96 -16.85
CA MET A 25 0.05 -7.01 -16.29
C MET A 25 0.03 -7.71 -14.93
N VAL A 26 0.84 -8.75 -14.79
CA VAL A 26 1.04 -9.44 -13.52
C VAL A 26 2.28 -8.87 -12.85
N VAL A 27 2.11 -8.27 -11.67
CA VAL A 27 3.17 -7.66 -10.88
C VAL A 27 3.48 -8.54 -9.67
N SER A 28 4.76 -8.83 -9.48
CA SER A 28 5.26 -9.59 -8.33
C SER A 28 5.48 -8.69 -7.12
N THR A 29 4.88 -9.06 -6.00
CA THR A 29 4.99 -8.33 -4.73
C THR A 29 6.26 -8.75 -3.97
N LEU A 30 6.59 -8.10 -2.86
CA LEU A 30 7.71 -8.52 -1.99
C LEU A 30 7.45 -9.86 -1.32
N LEU A 31 6.19 -10.28 -1.23
CA LEU A 31 5.84 -11.60 -0.73
C LEU A 31 6.09 -12.66 -1.81
N THR A 32 7.02 -13.58 -1.52
CA THR A 32 7.27 -14.76 -2.36
C THR A 32 5.96 -15.53 -2.59
N ASP A 33 5.63 -15.80 -3.85
CA ASP A 33 4.38 -16.45 -4.31
C ASP A 33 3.13 -15.54 -4.35
N ALA A 34 3.24 -14.24 -4.04
CA ALA A 34 2.14 -13.30 -4.20
C ALA A 34 2.36 -12.34 -5.37
N THR A 35 1.38 -12.35 -6.27
CA THR A 35 1.28 -11.44 -7.40
C THR A 35 -0.09 -10.77 -7.39
N PHE A 36 -0.21 -9.66 -8.12
CA PHE A 36 -1.49 -9.09 -8.48
C PHE A 36 -1.53 -8.82 -9.97
N THR A 37 -2.74 -8.86 -10.51
CA THR A 37 -3.00 -8.55 -11.91
C THR A 37 -3.59 -7.17 -12.01
N VAL A 38 -3.07 -6.36 -12.90
CA VAL A 38 -3.62 -5.05 -13.23
C VAL A 38 -4.70 -5.26 -14.30
N ASP A 39 -5.93 -4.91 -13.99
CA ASP A 39 -7.02 -4.80 -14.96
C ASP A 39 -7.21 -3.32 -15.28
N LEU A 40 -7.14 -2.97 -16.56
CA LEU A 40 -7.45 -1.63 -17.08
C LEU A 40 -8.77 -1.64 -17.86
N SER A 41 -9.46 -2.79 -17.94
CA SER A 41 -10.67 -3.00 -18.76
C SER A 41 -11.80 -2.02 -18.46
N ASN A 42 -11.97 -1.63 -17.19
CA ASN A 42 -13.00 -0.68 -16.74
C ASN A 42 -12.40 0.53 -15.96
N GLY A 43 -11.11 0.82 -16.19
CA GLY A 43 -10.31 1.72 -15.35
C GLY A 43 -9.26 0.93 -14.58
N VAL A 44 -8.36 1.63 -13.88
CA VAL A 44 -7.26 0.98 -13.14
C VAL A 44 -7.82 0.18 -11.98
N SER A 45 -7.59 -1.13 -11.94
CA SER A 45 -7.99 -2.01 -10.85
C SER A 45 -6.91 -3.05 -10.60
N PHE A 46 -6.53 -3.22 -9.33
CA PHE A 46 -5.52 -4.19 -8.90
C PHE A 46 -6.24 -5.42 -8.35
N VAL A 47 -6.16 -6.52 -9.08
CA VAL A 47 -6.78 -7.80 -8.72
C VAL A 47 -5.77 -8.64 -7.94
N PHE A 48 -5.98 -8.76 -6.64
CA PHE A 48 -5.24 -9.66 -5.75
C PHE A 48 -6.03 -10.98 -5.57
N ASP A 49 -5.35 -12.05 -5.18
CA ASP A 49 -5.97 -13.33 -4.81
C ASP A 49 -7.02 -13.20 -3.69
N THR A 50 -6.83 -12.20 -2.82
CA THR A 50 -7.71 -11.90 -1.68
C THR A 50 -8.87 -10.97 -2.02
N GLY A 51 -8.91 -10.36 -3.20
CA GLY A 51 -9.90 -9.36 -3.60
C GLY A 51 -9.36 -8.36 -4.61
N SER A 52 -10.22 -7.47 -5.11
CA SER A 52 -9.85 -6.45 -6.09
C SER A 52 -9.90 -5.06 -5.45
N ALA A 53 -8.89 -4.24 -5.73
CA ALA A 53 -8.75 -2.90 -5.19
C ALA A 53 -8.65 -1.86 -6.31
N SER A 54 -9.43 -0.79 -6.23
CA SER A 54 -9.29 0.33 -7.16
C SER A 54 -8.41 1.42 -6.55
N PRO A 55 -7.50 2.07 -7.28
CA PRO A 55 -6.75 3.20 -6.76
C PRO A 55 -7.65 4.44 -6.57
N VAL A 56 -7.59 5.02 -5.37
CA VAL A 56 -8.17 6.34 -5.05
C VAL A 56 -7.17 7.45 -5.38
N SER A 57 -5.91 7.25 -5.02
CA SER A 57 -4.83 8.21 -5.27
C SER A 57 -3.60 7.47 -5.76
N VAL A 58 -3.07 7.88 -6.89
CA VAL A 58 -1.88 7.28 -7.49
C VAL A 58 -0.73 8.26 -7.54
N ASP A 59 0.47 7.72 -7.72
CA ASP A 59 1.69 8.49 -8.00
C ASP A 59 2.11 9.45 -6.86
N ASN A 60 1.87 9.05 -5.61
CA ASN A 60 2.36 9.81 -4.45
C ASN A 60 3.87 9.54 -4.26
N ILE A 61 4.70 10.43 -4.77
CA ILE A 61 6.16 10.32 -4.69
C ILE A 61 6.63 10.60 -3.26
N THR A 62 7.43 9.69 -2.71
CA THR A 62 8.07 9.78 -1.39
C THR A 62 9.58 9.67 -1.53
N SER A 63 10.31 9.87 -0.43
CA SER A 63 11.78 9.82 -0.45
C SER A 63 12.36 8.44 -0.78
N ASN A 64 11.59 7.36 -0.60
CA ASN A 64 12.05 5.98 -0.88
C ASN A 64 11.13 5.20 -1.82
N GLY A 65 10.25 5.87 -2.57
CA GLY A 65 9.37 5.18 -3.50
C GLY A 65 8.08 5.93 -3.84
N VAL A 66 7.09 5.18 -4.28
CA VAL A 66 5.76 5.68 -4.68
C VAL A 66 4.69 5.01 -3.83
N VAL A 67 3.69 5.76 -3.39
CA VAL A 67 2.53 5.22 -2.69
C VAL A 67 1.29 5.37 -3.57
N HIS A 68 0.57 4.26 -3.74
CA HIS A 68 -0.76 4.25 -4.34
C HIS A 68 -1.76 3.92 -3.26
N ILE A 69 -2.70 4.83 -3.04
CA ILE A 69 -3.81 4.67 -2.12
C ILE A 69 -4.92 3.93 -2.86
N ILE A 70 -5.40 2.83 -2.28
CA ILE A 70 -6.44 1.98 -2.88
C ILE A 70 -7.70 1.92 -2.00
N ASP A 71 -8.85 1.93 -2.66
CA ASP A 71 -10.19 1.76 -2.09
C ASP A 71 -10.44 0.26 -1.94
N THR A 72 -9.92 -0.32 -0.85
CA THR A 72 -10.23 -1.71 -0.52
C THR A 72 -9.99 -1.99 0.95
N VAL A 73 -10.98 -2.62 1.57
CA VAL A 73 -10.83 -3.21 2.91
C VAL A 73 -10.18 -4.56 2.75
N LEU A 74 -8.85 -4.58 2.84
CA LEU A 74 -8.08 -5.82 2.83
C LEU A 74 -7.71 -6.28 4.26
N ILE A 75 -8.42 -5.76 5.28
CA ILE A 75 -8.22 -6.09 6.69
C ILE A 75 -9.59 -6.40 7.32
N PRO A 76 -9.79 -7.55 7.99
CA PRO A 76 -11.07 -7.87 8.61
C PRO A 76 -11.43 -6.84 9.70
N PRO A 77 -12.73 -6.51 9.89
CA PRO A 77 -13.23 -5.40 10.71
C PRO A 77 -12.99 -5.50 12.23
N ALA A 78 -12.13 -6.41 12.69
CA ALA A 78 -11.82 -6.59 14.10
C ALA A 78 -10.88 -5.51 14.68
N ASP A 79 -10.24 -4.69 13.83
CA ASP A 79 -9.20 -3.74 14.25
C ASP A 79 -9.22 -2.43 13.44
N ALA A 80 -10.41 -1.87 13.20
CA ALA A 80 -10.52 -0.53 12.60
C ALA A 80 -10.41 0.54 13.71
N PRO A 81 -9.35 1.37 13.75
CA PRO A 81 -9.34 2.53 14.63
C PRO A 81 -10.35 3.57 14.12
N THR A 82 -11.30 3.95 14.98
CA THR A 82 -12.20 5.07 14.73
C THR A 82 -11.45 6.37 15.01
N SER A 83 -10.97 7.08 14.00
CA SER A 83 -10.54 8.47 14.14
C SER A 83 -10.77 9.26 12.85
N SER A 84 -11.14 10.52 13.04
CA SER A 84 -11.69 11.45 12.06
C SER A 84 -10.56 12.25 11.39
N PRO A 85 -10.61 12.50 10.07
CA PRO A 85 -9.48 13.11 9.38
C PRO A 85 -9.37 14.60 9.72
N THR A 86 -8.18 15.05 10.12
CA THR A 86 -7.83 16.48 10.06
C THR A 86 -6.34 16.66 9.77
N ALA A 87 -6.13 17.51 8.77
CA ALA A 87 -4.91 18.18 8.34
C ALA A 87 -4.03 17.45 7.31
N THR A 88 -4.01 18.06 6.13
CA THR A 88 -3.03 17.96 5.06
C THR A 88 -1.64 18.25 5.61
N PRO A 89 -0.69 17.31 5.54
CA PRO A 89 0.67 17.62 5.89
C PRO A 89 1.57 17.65 4.64
N SER A 90 2.43 18.67 4.58
CA SER A 90 3.52 18.74 3.61
C SER A 90 4.64 17.84 4.12
N PHE A 91 4.79 16.66 3.50
CA PHE A 91 5.72 15.63 3.94
C PHE A 91 7.00 15.63 3.10
N ASN A 92 8.13 15.58 3.80
CA ASN A 92 9.47 15.52 3.23
C ASN A 92 10.21 14.26 3.75
N GLY A 93 9.48 13.16 3.96
CA GLY A 93 9.93 11.92 4.60
C GLY A 93 9.76 10.65 3.75
N THR A 94 9.89 9.49 4.39
CA THR A 94 9.77 8.15 3.77
C THR A 94 8.31 7.70 3.63
N ILE A 95 8.06 6.56 2.96
CA ILE A 95 6.74 5.93 2.85
C ILE A 95 6.09 5.75 4.24
N VAL A 96 6.89 5.38 5.26
CA VAL A 96 6.43 5.22 6.65
C VAL A 96 5.98 6.56 7.23
N ASP A 97 6.75 7.61 6.99
CA ASP A 97 6.46 8.96 7.45
C ASP A 97 5.12 9.43 6.84
N LEU A 98 4.93 9.23 5.53
CA LEU A 98 3.66 9.51 4.85
C LEU A 98 2.49 8.69 5.42
N ALA A 99 2.71 7.42 5.77
CA ALA A 99 1.68 6.59 6.39
C ALA A 99 1.34 7.06 7.82
N LEU A 100 2.32 7.53 8.58
CA LEU A 100 2.13 8.15 9.90
C LEU A 100 1.45 9.51 9.81
N ALA A 101 1.68 10.23 8.72
CA ALA A 101 1.04 11.49 8.39
C ALA A 101 -0.45 11.37 8.10
N THR A 102 -0.81 10.23 7.51
CA THR A 102 -2.10 10.02 6.88
C THR A 102 -2.95 9.20 7.83
N ASP A 103 -3.91 9.85 8.47
CA ASP A 103 -4.79 9.21 9.46
C ASP A 103 -5.55 8.00 8.86
N ASP A 104 -5.92 8.10 7.58
CA ASP A 104 -6.54 7.03 6.79
C ASP A 104 -5.65 5.79 6.60
N LEU A 105 -4.34 5.89 6.89
CA LEU A 105 -3.35 4.81 6.81
C LEU A 105 -2.87 4.35 8.21
N SER A 106 -3.50 4.82 9.29
CA SER A 106 -3.20 4.41 10.68
C SER A 106 -3.25 2.89 10.89
N THR A 107 -4.08 2.20 10.12
CA THR A 107 -4.19 0.73 10.14
C THR A 107 -2.97 0.07 9.49
N LEU A 108 -2.39 0.68 8.45
CA LEU A 108 -1.12 0.25 7.87
C LEU A 108 0.04 0.49 8.85
N VAL A 109 0.05 1.62 9.56
CA VAL A 109 1.06 1.91 10.60
C VAL A 109 0.98 0.89 11.75
N THR A 110 -0.23 0.63 12.24
CA THR A 110 -0.47 -0.40 13.26
C THR A 110 -0.02 -1.76 12.74
N ALA A 111 -0.28 -2.01 11.45
CA ALA A 111 0.15 -3.23 10.82
C ALA A 111 1.66 -3.39 10.77
N VAL A 112 2.39 -2.33 10.40
CA VAL A 112 3.85 -2.31 10.35
C VAL A 112 4.43 -2.43 11.76
N GLY A 113 3.85 -1.74 12.75
CA GLY A 113 4.25 -1.84 14.15
C GLY A 113 4.08 -3.24 14.73
N THR A 114 3.00 -3.93 14.35
CA THR A 114 2.70 -5.31 14.80
C THR A 114 3.47 -6.36 14.02
N ALA A 115 3.71 -6.12 12.72
CA ALA A 115 4.55 -6.95 11.85
C ALA A 115 6.02 -6.97 12.30
N GLY A 116 6.43 -6.00 13.11
CA GLY A 116 7.78 -5.89 13.64
C GLY A 116 8.78 -5.32 12.64
N LEU A 117 9.99 -5.04 13.14
CA LEU A 117 11.05 -4.29 12.46
C LEU A 117 11.39 -4.77 11.03
N GLY A 118 11.06 -5.99 10.64
CA GLY A 118 11.26 -6.49 9.27
C GLY A 118 10.40 -5.78 8.21
N GLY A 119 9.19 -5.33 8.55
CA GLY A 119 8.35 -4.55 7.64
C GLY A 119 8.90 -3.13 7.46
N LEU A 120 9.37 -2.52 8.54
CA LEU A 120 9.93 -1.17 8.55
C LEU A 120 11.30 -1.11 7.85
N ASP A 121 12.13 -2.13 8.03
CA ASP A 121 13.44 -2.26 7.37
C ASP A 121 13.26 -2.46 5.85
N SER A 122 12.26 -3.25 5.45
CA SER A 122 11.87 -3.38 4.04
C SER A 122 11.34 -2.06 3.47
N LEU A 123 10.48 -1.36 4.22
CA LEU A 123 9.89 -0.06 3.86
C LEU A 123 10.86 1.12 3.97
N SER A 124 12.02 0.95 4.61
CA SER A 124 13.07 1.97 4.75
C SER A 124 14.34 1.60 3.98
N GLY A 125 14.33 0.50 3.23
CA GLY A 125 15.47 0.02 2.44
C GLY A 125 15.86 0.99 1.32
N ASP A 126 17.09 0.83 0.84
CA ASP A 126 17.64 1.61 -0.28
C ASP A 126 17.09 1.07 -1.60
N GLY A 127 15.98 1.63 -2.06
CA GLY A 127 15.40 1.27 -3.35
C GLY A 127 14.02 1.89 -3.53
N PRO A 128 13.59 2.13 -4.78
CA PRO A 128 12.22 2.57 -5.01
C PRO A 128 11.27 1.42 -4.72
N PHE A 129 10.40 1.62 -3.75
CA PHE A 129 9.30 0.71 -3.46
C PHE A 129 7.98 1.31 -3.90
N THR A 130 7.06 0.44 -4.30
CA THR A 130 5.68 0.86 -4.52
C THR A 130 4.80 0.25 -3.45
N LEU A 131 4.21 1.09 -2.60
CA LEU A 131 3.30 0.64 -1.54
C LEU A 131 1.85 0.90 -1.94
N PHE A 132 1.04 -0.16 -1.96
CA PHE A 132 -0.40 -0.08 -2.17
C PHE A 132 -1.11 0.00 -0.82
N ALA A 133 -1.37 1.22 -0.36
CA ALA A 133 -1.90 1.47 0.98
C ALA A 133 -3.44 1.51 0.95
N PRO A 134 -4.15 0.55 1.58
CA PRO A 134 -5.60 0.59 1.70
C PRO A 134 -6.04 1.71 2.64
N THR A 135 -7.08 2.45 2.27
CA THR A 135 -7.71 3.44 3.15
C THR A 135 -8.54 2.77 4.25
N ASN A 136 -8.70 3.47 5.38
CA ASN A 136 -9.66 3.11 6.43
C ASN A 136 -11.13 3.10 5.98
N ALA A 137 -11.44 3.70 4.83
CA ALA A 137 -12.80 3.77 4.31
C ALA A 137 -13.22 2.46 3.62
N ALA A 138 -14.38 1.96 4.08
CA ALA A 138 -15.18 0.87 3.54
C ALA A 138 -16.49 1.44 2.98
#